data_AF-A0A9D5G0A4-F1
#
_entry.id   AF-A0A9D5G0A4-F1
#
_cell.length_a   1.000
_cell.length_b   1.000
_cell.length_c   1.000
_cell.angle_alpha   90.00
_cell.angle_beta   90.00
_cell.angle_gamma   90.00
#
_symmetry.space_group_name_H-M   'P 1'
#
loop_
_entity.id
_entity.type
_entity.pdbx_description
1 polymer ?
#
loop_
_entity_poly.entity_id
_entity_poly.type
_entity_poly.pdbx_seq_one_letter_code
_entity_poly.pdbx_strand_id
1 'polypeptide(L)'
;MIDKNWEGAAPDPAWVKQEISRLNEAVDLFATCMKARLTEKAEEGWTGWDKPESSIKIWNALLAQGAAIPLAKGQEVDIANLAMMLWFLNGRPTS
;
A
#
# COMPACT_ATOMS: atom_id res chain seq x y z
N MET A 1 -11.79 -6.45 -0.60
CA MET A 1 -13.00 -7.19 -1.00
C MET A 1 -13.69 -6.39 -2.08
N ILE A 2 -13.78 -6.94 -3.29
CA ILE A 2 -14.39 -6.25 -4.45
C ILE A 2 -15.91 -6.46 -4.45
N ASP A 3 -16.38 -7.57 -3.88
CA ASP A 3 -17.80 -7.86 -3.71
C ASP A 3 -18.15 -8.02 -2.23
N LYS A 4 -19.24 -7.38 -1.80
CA LYS A 4 -19.84 -7.60 -0.48
C LYS A 4 -20.89 -8.69 -0.61
N ASN A 5 -20.85 -9.69 0.27
CA ASN A 5 -21.89 -10.70 0.34
C ASN A 5 -23.22 -9.99 0.67
N TRP A 6 -24.11 -9.91 -0.31
CA TRP A 6 -25.34 -9.10 -0.26
C TRP A 6 -26.52 -9.87 0.34
N GLU A 7 -26.34 -11.15 0.66
CA GLU A 7 -27.38 -12.06 1.15
C GLU A 7 -27.71 -11.92 2.65
N GLY A 8 -27.09 -10.99 3.38
CA GLY A 8 -27.45 -10.71 4.79
C GLY A 8 -27.13 -11.82 5.80
N ALA A 9 -26.71 -13.01 5.35
CA ALA A 9 -26.23 -14.09 6.19
C ALA A 9 -24.79 -13.80 6.67
N ALA A 10 -24.55 -13.99 7.96
CA ALA A 10 -23.20 -13.94 8.50
C ALA A 10 -22.35 -15.06 7.86
N PRO A 11 -21.13 -14.75 7.37
CA PRO A 11 -20.26 -15.76 6.79
C PRO A 11 -19.83 -16.79 7.83
N ASP A 12 -19.57 -18.02 7.39
CA ASP A 12 -19.05 -19.09 8.24
C ASP A 12 -17.76 -18.62 8.97
N PRO A 13 -17.71 -18.64 10.32
CA PRO A 13 -16.55 -18.22 11.09
C PRO A 13 -15.25 -18.95 10.72
N ALA A 14 -15.31 -20.22 10.30
CA ALA A 14 -14.13 -20.97 9.89
C ALA A 14 -13.55 -20.42 8.57
N TRP A 15 -14.42 -20.18 7.59
CA TRP A 15 -14.07 -19.52 6.34
C TRP A 15 -13.49 -18.12 6.57
N VAL A 16 -14.11 -17.32 7.45
CA VAL A 16 -13.62 -15.96 7.77
C VAL A 16 -12.20 -15.99 8.31
N LYS A 17 -11.90 -16.90 9.24
CA LYS A 17 -10.54 -17.03 9.80
C LYS A 17 -9.52 -17.41 8.73
N GLN A 18 -9.88 -18.33 7.83
CA GLN A 18 -9.01 -18.71 6.72
C GLN A 18 -8.76 -17.53 5.77
N GLU A 19 -9.80 -16.76 5.44
CA GLU A 19 -9.67 -15.60 4.57
C GLU A 19 -8.81 -14.50 5.21
N ILE A 20 -8.97 -14.23 6.50
CA ILE A 20 -8.09 -13.31 7.25
C ILE A 20 -6.63 -13.78 7.16
N SER A 21 -6.35 -15.07 7.34
CA SER A 21 -4.99 -15.61 7.20
C SER A 21 -4.40 -15.35 5.82
N ARG A 22 -5.17 -15.63 4.76
CA ARG A 22 -4.75 -15.42 3.36
C ARG A 22 -4.50 -13.95 3.04
N LEU A 23 -5.35 -13.06 3.57
CA LEU A 23 -5.17 -11.61 3.42
C LEU A 23 -3.90 -11.13 4.12
N ASN A 24 -3.64 -11.59 5.34
CA ASN A 24 -2.41 -11.25 6.07
C ASN A 24 -1.17 -11.73 5.32
N GLU A 25 -1.15 -12.98 4.85
CA GLU A 25 -0.05 -13.53 4.04
C GLU A 25 0.19 -12.71 2.77
N ALA A 26 -0.87 -12.32 2.06
CA ALA A 26 -0.77 -11.49 0.87
C ALA A 26 -0.19 -10.09 1.18
N VAL A 27 -0.62 -9.48 2.30
CA VAL A 27 -0.09 -8.19 2.77
C VAL A 27 1.39 -8.31 3.16
N ASP A 28 1.79 -9.36 3.87
CA ASP A 28 3.18 -9.57 4.27
C ASP A 28 4.13 -9.76 3.08
N LEU A 29 3.69 -10.53 2.08
CA LEU A 29 4.41 -10.69 0.81
C LEU A 29 4.56 -9.35 0.10
N PHE A 30 3.47 -8.58 0.01
CA PHE A 30 3.49 -7.26 -0.63
C PHE A 30 4.39 -6.27 0.12
N ALA A 31 4.34 -6.27 1.45
CA ALA A 31 5.21 -5.45 2.30
C ALA A 31 6.69 -5.81 2.14
N THR A 32 7.01 -7.07 1.86
CA THR A 32 8.39 -7.49 1.54
C THR A 32 8.88 -6.85 0.24
N CYS A 33 8.05 -6.85 -0.81
CA CYS A 33 8.35 -6.16 -2.07
C CYS A 33 8.49 -4.64 -1.88
N MET A 34 7.60 -4.02 -1.11
CA MET A 34 7.68 -2.60 -0.75
C MET A 34 9.00 -2.23 -0.10
N LYS A 35 9.43 -3.01 0.90
CA LYS A 35 10.71 -2.80 1.60
C LYS A 35 11.89 -2.92 0.65
N ALA A 36 11.96 -3.98 -0.16
CA ALA A 36 13.03 -4.17 -1.13
C ALA A 36 13.15 -2.98 -2.08
N ARG A 37 12.02 -2.50 -2.61
CA ARG A 37 11.97 -1.34 -3.50
C ARG A 37 12.41 -0.04 -2.81
N LEU A 38 12.05 0.18 -1.55
CA LEU A 38 12.51 1.33 -0.78
C LEU A 38 14.02 1.27 -0.50
N THR A 39 14.56 0.08 -0.22
CA THR A 39 16.00 -0.13 -0.06
C THR A 39 16.75 0.25 -1.34
N GLU A 40 16.32 -0.24 -2.51
CA GLU A 40 16.91 0.16 -3.80
C GLU A 40 16.90 1.69 -3.97
N LYS A 41 15.77 2.34 -3.67
CA LYS A 41 15.66 3.80 -3.77
C LYS A 41 16.57 4.52 -2.78
N ALA A 42 16.72 4.02 -1.57
CA ALA A 42 17.66 4.60 -0.61
C ALA A 42 19.12 4.45 -1.08
N GLU A 43 19.48 3.31 -1.67
CA GLU A 43 20.81 3.06 -2.26
C GLU A 43 21.08 3.95 -3.49
N GLU A 44 20.05 4.26 -4.28
CA GLU A 44 20.07 5.26 -5.35
C GLU A 44 20.20 6.72 -4.84
N GLY A 45 20.13 6.96 -3.52
CA GLY A 45 20.26 8.27 -2.89
C GLY A 45 18.94 9.04 -2.71
N TRP A 46 17.79 8.41 -2.90
CA TRP A 46 16.50 9.04 -2.63
C TRP A 46 16.29 9.22 -1.13
N THR A 47 15.91 10.44 -0.73
CA THR A 47 15.72 10.83 0.67
C THR A 47 14.61 11.88 0.81
N GLY A 48 14.28 12.26 2.05
CA GLY A 48 13.34 13.34 2.38
C GLY A 48 11.86 12.95 2.27
N TRP A 49 11.56 11.67 2.14
CA TRP A 49 10.18 11.15 2.08
C TRP A 49 9.40 11.38 3.39
N ASP A 50 10.12 11.51 4.49
CA ASP A 50 9.63 11.68 5.87
C ASP A 50 9.47 13.15 6.28
N LYS A 51 9.75 14.09 5.36
CA LYS A 51 9.65 15.52 5.62
C LYS A 51 8.29 16.08 5.24
N PRO A 52 7.65 16.93 6.07
CA PRO A 52 6.33 17.51 5.78
C PRO A 52 6.26 18.26 4.44
N GLU A 53 7.34 18.96 4.06
CA GLU A 53 7.43 19.71 2.80
C GLU A 53 7.36 18.82 1.55
N SER A 54 7.61 17.51 1.69
CA SER A 54 7.54 16.55 0.58
C SER A 54 6.12 16.07 0.28
N SER A 55 5.15 16.34 1.15
CA SER A 55 3.76 15.84 1.05
C SER A 55 3.11 16.08 -0.32
N ILE A 56 3.17 17.31 -0.83
CA ILE A 56 2.59 17.68 -2.15
C ILE A 56 3.32 16.95 -3.29
N LYS A 57 4.65 16.83 -3.21
CA LYS A 57 5.45 16.13 -4.23
C LYS A 57 5.09 14.64 -4.27
N ILE A 58 4.95 14.00 -3.12
CA ILE A 58 4.57 12.59 -2.99
C ILE A 58 3.15 12.37 -3.50
N TRP A 59 2.20 13.26 -3.16
CA TRP A 59 0.83 13.21 -3.66
C TRP A 59 0.75 13.28 -5.19
N ASN A 60 1.48 14.21 -5.80
CA ASN A 60 1.50 14.33 -7.26
C ASN A 60 2.12 13.11 -7.94
N ALA A 61 3.17 12.53 -7.35
CA ALA A 61 3.77 11.29 -7.85
C ALA A 61 2.78 10.12 -7.76
N LEU A 62 2.02 10.02 -6.67
CA LEU A 62 0.99 8.98 -6.49
C LEU A 62 -0.07 9.08 -7.59
N LEU A 63 -0.59 10.28 -7.84
CA LEU A 63 -1.58 10.53 -8.90
C LEU A 63 -1.03 10.20 -10.29
N ALA A 64 0.21 10.63 -10.58
CA ALA A 64 0.84 10.38 -11.87
C ALA A 64 1.02 8.88 -12.13
N GLN A 65 1.45 8.11 -11.13
CA GLN A 65 1.61 6.66 -11.26
C GLN A 65 0.27 5.94 -11.32
N GLY A 66 -0.71 6.33 -10.52
CA GLY A 66 -2.05 5.75 -10.56
C GLY A 66 -2.81 6.03 -11.87
N ALA A 67 -2.47 7.13 -12.56
CA ALA A 67 -3.04 7.49 -13.85
C ALA A 67 -2.29 6.89 -15.06
N ALA A 68 -1.04 6.45 -14.89
CA ALA A 68 -0.25 5.84 -15.95
C ALA A 68 -0.71 4.39 -16.18
N ILE A 69 -0.95 4.04 -17.46
CA ILE A 69 -1.29 2.73 -18.05
C ILE A 69 -1.86 1.68 -17.06
N PRO A 70 -3.16 1.32 -17.16
CA PRO A 70 -3.75 0.31 -16.29
C PRO A 70 -2.94 -0.99 -16.30
N LEU A 71 -2.56 -1.47 -15.10
CA LEU A 71 -2.05 -2.83 -14.85
C LEU A 71 -0.60 -3.11 -15.27
N ALA A 72 0.27 -2.10 -15.34
CA ALA A 72 1.70 -2.37 -15.48
C ALA A 72 2.25 -3.03 -14.20
N LYS A 73 2.50 -4.34 -14.29
CA LYS A 73 2.98 -5.19 -13.19
C LYS A 73 4.18 -4.55 -12.48
N GLY A 74 4.05 -4.35 -11.16
CA GLY A 74 5.10 -3.81 -10.30
C GLY A 74 4.90 -2.35 -9.92
N GLN A 75 4.05 -1.58 -10.65
CA GLN A 75 3.72 -0.21 -10.26
C GLN A 75 2.93 -0.14 -8.96
N GLU A 76 2.22 -1.20 -8.60
CA GLU A 76 1.46 -1.28 -7.35
C GLU A 76 2.36 -1.05 -6.13
N VAL A 77 3.62 -1.54 -6.18
CA VAL A 77 4.60 -1.38 -5.11
C VAL A 77 5.02 0.09 -4.96
N ASP A 78 5.30 0.77 -6.07
CA ASP A 78 5.71 2.17 -6.05
C ASP A 78 4.54 3.08 -5.59
N ILE A 79 3.32 2.81 -6.06
CA ILE A 79 2.09 3.50 -5.60
C ILE A 79 1.86 3.27 -4.11
N ALA A 80 1.98 2.03 -3.61
CA ALA A 80 1.80 1.72 -2.20
C ALA A 80 2.86 2.38 -1.31
N ASN A 81 4.11 2.45 -1.77
CA ASN A 81 5.18 3.16 -1.06
C ASN A 81 4.87 4.66 -0.94
N LEU A 82 4.39 5.30 -2.01
CA LEU A 82 3.96 6.70 -1.99
C LEU A 82 2.77 6.92 -1.04
N ALA A 83 1.79 6.02 -1.07
CA ALA A 83 0.65 6.06 -0.15
C ALA A 83 1.08 5.89 1.32
N MET A 84 2.02 4.97 1.59
CA MET A 84 2.59 4.76 2.93
C MET A 84 3.32 6.00 3.44
N MET A 85 4.10 6.68 2.60
CA MET A 85 4.78 7.93 2.98
C MET A 85 3.77 9.03 3.35
N LEU A 86 2.68 9.17 2.59
CA LEU A 86 1.61 10.12 2.93
C LEU A 86 0.89 9.76 4.23
N TRP A 87 0.60 8.47 4.45
CA TRP A 87 0.04 7.99 5.71
C TRP A 87 0.95 8.31 6.90
N PHE A 88 2.26 8.16 6.73
CA PHE A 88 3.24 8.54 7.74
C PHE A 88 3.21 10.04 8.05
N LEU A 89 3.18 10.88 7.01
CA LEU A 89 3.20 12.34 7.14
C LEU A 89 1.91 12.94 7.71
N ASN A 90 0.76 12.33 7.42
CA ASN A 90 -0.56 12.84 7.84
C ASN A 90 -0.89 12.54 9.32
N GLY A 91 0.08 12.04 10.08
CA GLY A 91 -0.13 11.52 11.42
C GLY A 91 -0.66 10.11 11.34
N ARG A 92 0.20 9.13 11.67
CA ARG A 92 -0.29 7.78 11.96
C ARG A 92 -1.41 7.90 13.00
N PRO A 93 -2.53 7.18 12.86
CA PRO A 93 -3.42 6.97 13.99
C PRO A 93 -2.55 6.41 15.13
N THR A 94 -2.36 7.18 16.20
CA THR A 94 -1.77 6.62 17.42
C THR A 94 -2.76 5.60 17.91
N SER A 95 -2.31 4.35 17.95
CA SER A 95 -3.04 3.22 18.53
C SER A 95 -3.40 3.50 19.98
#